data_AF-A0A1C4M896-F1
#
_entry.id   AF-A0A1C4M896-F1
#
_cell.length_a   1.000
_cell.length_b   1.000
_cell.length_c   1.000
_cell.angle_alpha   90.00
_cell.angle_beta   90.00
_cell.angle_gamma   90.00
#
_symmetry.space_group_name_H-M   'P 1'
#
loop_
_entity.id
_entity.type
_entity.pdbx_description
1 polymer ?
#
loop_
_entity_poly.entity_id
_entity_poly.type
_entity_poly.pdbx_seq_one_letter_code
_entity_poly.pdbx_strand_id
1 'polypeptide(L)'
;MEVPARPGLFDAEILSAAGAWGELTSADVIPFHFVLPLARNLNIPPADVVRVLTSYRMRVSRDDLPDGMSFKEAVALADVDARHRSLSRHDGFPLHFLHHTALLRDTTIRRVVAQLRDLGFTVPDPADTLRAALARVPSA
;
A
#
# COMPACT_ATOMS: atom_id res chain seq x y z
N MET A 1 -6.26 -23.48 12.80
CA MET A 1 -5.20 -23.10 11.84
C MET A 1 -4.28 -24.29 11.67
N GLU A 2 -4.27 -24.93 10.51
CA GLU A 2 -3.23 -25.91 10.21
C GLU A 2 -1.95 -25.13 9.85
N VAL A 3 -1.01 -25.12 10.79
CA VAL A 3 0.32 -24.54 10.62
C VAL A 3 1.11 -25.48 9.69
N PRO A 4 1.79 -24.98 8.64
CA PRO A 4 2.63 -25.80 7.78
C PRO A 4 3.63 -26.63 8.60
N ALA A 5 3.90 -27.86 8.16
CA ALA A 5 4.72 -28.84 8.89
C ALA A 5 6.18 -28.38 9.18
N ARG A 6 6.65 -27.29 8.54
CA ARG A 6 7.87 -26.57 8.90
C ARG A 6 7.63 -25.06 8.77
N PRO A 7 7.57 -24.32 9.89
CA PRO A 7 7.60 -22.87 9.86
C PRO A 7 8.91 -22.38 9.23
N GLY A 8 8.82 -21.42 8.31
CA GLY A 8 9.97 -20.69 7.80
C GLY A 8 10.60 -19.78 8.86
N LEU A 9 11.85 -19.37 8.63
CA LEU A 9 12.62 -18.53 9.57
C LEU A 9 11.88 -17.24 9.96
N PHE A 10 11.14 -16.65 9.02
CA PHE A 10 10.45 -15.38 9.18
C PHE A 10 8.95 -15.50 9.42
N ASP A 11 8.41 -16.72 9.51
CA ASP A 11 6.95 -16.93 9.59
C ASP A 11 6.37 -16.27 10.84
N ALA A 12 7.02 -16.41 12.00
CA ALA A 12 6.54 -15.80 13.24
C ALA A 12 6.46 -14.27 13.16
N GLU A 13 7.45 -13.63 12.54
CA GLU A 13 7.52 -12.17 12.38
C GLU A 13 6.48 -11.69 11.36
N ILE A 14 6.31 -12.42 10.27
CA ILE A 14 5.31 -12.11 9.23
C ILE A 14 3.89 -12.25 9.79
N LEU A 15 3.61 -13.32 10.53
CA LEU A 15 2.30 -13.55 11.13
C LEU A 15 1.99 -12.54 12.25
N SER A 16 2.98 -12.16 13.04
CA SER A 16 2.84 -11.13 14.07
C SER A 16 2.47 -9.78 13.45
N ALA A 17 3.17 -9.38 12.38
CA ALA A 17 2.85 -8.17 11.63
C ALA A 17 1.44 -8.24 11.00
N ALA A 18 1.07 -9.38 10.41
CA ALA A 18 -0.25 -9.58 9.81
C ALA A 18 -1.39 -9.49 10.84
N GLY A 19 -1.20 -10.03 12.05
CA GLY A 19 -2.14 -9.87 13.16
C GLY A 19 -2.39 -8.40 13.51
N ALA A 20 -1.32 -7.60 13.58
CA ALA A 20 -1.43 -6.16 13.79
C ALA A 20 -2.14 -5.43 12.64
N TRP A 21 -2.06 -5.94 11.40
CA TRP A 21 -2.79 -5.38 10.27
C TRP A 21 -4.28 -5.73 10.28
N GLY A 22 -4.67 -6.90 10.78
CA GLY A 22 -6.08 -7.27 10.92
C GLY A 22 -6.87 -6.31 11.82
N GLU A 23 -6.21 -5.68 12.79
CA GLU A 23 -6.79 -4.60 13.60
C GLU A 23 -6.90 -3.27 12.83
N LEU A 24 -6.12 -3.10 11.76
CA LEU A 24 -6.03 -1.89 10.95
C LEU A 24 -6.87 -1.93 9.67
N THR A 25 -7.21 -3.11 9.17
CA THR A 25 -8.02 -3.31 7.97
C THR A 25 -9.26 -4.13 8.30
N SER A 26 -10.45 -3.61 7.96
CA SER A 26 -11.71 -4.35 7.98
C SER A 26 -11.90 -5.26 6.75
N ALA A 27 -10.88 -5.39 5.91
CA ALA A 27 -10.94 -6.14 4.66
C ALA A 27 -10.47 -7.59 4.84
N ASP A 28 -11.17 -8.52 4.19
CA ASP A 28 -10.76 -9.93 4.09
C ASP A 28 -9.47 -10.14 3.28
N VAL A 29 -8.96 -9.07 2.65
CA VAL A 29 -7.79 -9.08 1.76
C VAL A 29 -6.81 -8.00 2.23
N ILE A 30 -5.60 -8.43 2.54
CA ILE A 30 -4.49 -7.56 2.97
C ILE A 30 -3.99 -6.76 1.76
N PRO A 31 -3.99 -5.42 1.80
CA PRO A 31 -3.39 -4.62 0.76
C PRO A 31 -1.88 -4.83 0.62
N PHE A 32 -1.37 -4.88 -0.60
CA PHE A 32 0.02 -5.23 -0.87
C PHE A 32 1.02 -4.22 -0.27
N HIS A 33 0.63 -2.95 -0.11
CA HIS A 33 1.49 -1.94 0.51
C HIS A 33 1.90 -2.26 1.97
N PHE A 34 1.14 -3.09 2.71
CA PHE A 34 1.55 -3.55 4.04
C PHE A 34 2.74 -4.51 3.99
N VAL A 35 2.92 -5.23 2.88
CA VAL A 35 4.02 -6.17 2.67
C VAL A 35 5.36 -5.44 2.51
N LEU A 36 5.36 -4.25 1.91
CA LEU A 36 6.59 -3.55 1.50
C LEU A 36 7.51 -3.17 2.68
N PRO A 37 7.03 -2.55 3.77
CA PRO A 37 7.88 -2.24 4.92
C PRO A 37 8.40 -3.50 5.60
N LEU A 38 7.60 -4.57 5.64
CA LEU A 38 7.99 -5.84 6.26
C LEU A 38 9.08 -6.53 5.45
N ALA A 39 8.92 -6.63 4.13
CA ALA A 39 9.92 -7.15 3.21
C ALA A 39 11.25 -6.38 3.33
N ARG A 40 11.19 -5.05 3.45
CA ARG A 40 12.38 -4.21 3.69
C ARG A 40 13.05 -4.55 5.02
N ASN A 41 12.28 -4.60 6.11
CA ASN A 41 12.81 -4.80 7.45
C ASN A 41 13.46 -6.19 7.62
N LEU A 42 12.87 -7.20 6.98
CA LEU A 42 13.37 -8.59 6.99
C LEU A 42 14.42 -8.84 5.90
N ASN A 43 14.67 -7.87 5.02
CA ASN A 43 15.58 -7.96 3.88
C ASN A 43 15.30 -9.19 2.99
N ILE A 44 14.02 -9.43 2.68
CA ILE A 44 13.55 -10.51 1.80
C ILE A 44 12.69 -9.97 0.66
N PRO A 45 12.56 -10.70 -0.46
CA PRO A 45 11.63 -10.33 -1.53
C PRO A 45 10.17 -10.21 -1.04
N PRO A 46 9.39 -9.22 -1.52
CA PRO A 46 7.96 -9.12 -1.21
C PRO A 46 7.17 -10.39 -1.52
N ALA A 47 7.49 -11.06 -2.63
CA ALA A 47 6.87 -12.32 -3.02
C ALA A 47 7.05 -13.44 -1.98
N ASP A 48 8.17 -13.45 -1.24
CA ASP A 48 8.39 -14.44 -0.18
C ASP A 48 7.49 -14.17 1.03
N VAL A 49 7.27 -12.89 1.37
CA VAL A 49 6.30 -12.51 2.40
C VAL A 49 4.89 -12.91 2.00
N VAL A 50 4.48 -12.63 0.76
CA VAL A 50 3.16 -13.03 0.25
C VAL A 50 3.00 -14.56 0.27
N ARG A 51 4.03 -15.30 -0.14
CA ARG A 51 4.01 -16.77 -0.10
C ARG A 51 3.74 -17.29 1.32
N VAL A 52 4.38 -16.70 2.33
CA VAL A 52 4.10 -17.05 3.74
C VAL A 52 2.66 -16.69 4.09
N LEU A 53 2.19 -15.47 3.83
CA LEU A 53 0.81 -15.10 4.14
C LEU A 53 -0.22 -16.05 3.49
N THR A 54 -0.02 -16.38 2.22
CA THR A 54 -0.87 -17.29 1.45
C THR A 54 -0.82 -18.73 1.97
N SER A 55 0.34 -19.21 2.45
CA SER A 55 0.46 -20.55 3.04
C SER A 55 -0.37 -20.69 4.33
N TYR A 56 -0.52 -19.59 5.07
CA TYR A 56 -1.38 -19.46 6.25
C TYR A 56 -2.81 -19.01 5.91
N ARG A 57 -3.23 -19.15 4.64
CA ARG A 57 -4.60 -18.86 4.14
C ARG A 57 -5.02 -17.39 4.22
N MET A 58 -4.08 -16.46 4.43
CA MET A 58 -4.36 -15.04 4.33
C MET A 58 -4.32 -14.61 2.86
N ARG A 59 -5.28 -13.78 2.44
CA ARG A 59 -5.34 -13.26 1.08
C ARG A 59 -4.63 -11.93 1.02
N VAL A 60 -3.74 -11.75 0.05
CA VAL A 60 -3.11 -10.47 -0.26
C VAL A 60 -3.67 -9.99 -1.59
N SER A 61 -3.84 -8.68 -1.74
CA SER A 61 -4.38 -8.08 -2.98
C SER A 61 -3.54 -8.36 -4.24
N ARG A 62 -2.27 -8.75 -4.06
CA ARG A 62 -1.32 -9.01 -5.14
C ARG A 62 -0.17 -9.90 -4.64
N ASP A 63 0.43 -10.67 -5.55
CA ASP A 63 1.46 -11.66 -5.24
C ASP A 63 2.91 -11.14 -5.33
N ASP A 64 3.15 -10.04 -6.05
CA ASP A 64 4.50 -9.48 -6.26
C ASP A 64 4.47 -7.95 -6.52
N LEU A 65 5.54 -7.32 -6.97
CA LEU A 65 5.63 -5.90 -7.37
C LEU A 65 5.04 -5.60 -8.76
N PRO A 66 4.26 -4.51 -8.95
CA PRO A 66 3.68 -4.15 -10.25
C PRO A 66 4.71 -4.17 -11.40
N ASP A 67 4.27 -4.57 -12.59
CA ASP A 67 5.17 -4.73 -13.74
C ASP A 67 5.93 -3.43 -14.02
N GLY A 68 7.26 -3.54 -14.12
CA GLY A 68 8.15 -2.41 -14.32
C GLY A 68 8.36 -1.51 -13.10
N MET A 69 7.86 -1.88 -11.91
CA MET A 69 8.11 -1.16 -10.66
C MET A 69 9.23 -1.84 -9.86
N SER A 70 10.27 -1.09 -9.54
CA SER A 70 11.33 -1.60 -8.67
C SER A 70 10.89 -1.63 -7.20
N PHE A 71 11.50 -2.52 -6.40
CA PHE A 71 11.24 -2.60 -4.97
C PHE A 71 11.50 -1.26 -4.25
N LYS A 72 12.58 -0.57 -4.63
CA LYS A 72 12.93 0.75 -4.10
C LYS A 72 11.82 1.78 -4.35
N GLU A 73 11.24 1.78 -5.55
CA GLU A 73 10.14 2.70 -5.89
C GLU A 73 8.87 2.38 -5.12
N ALA A 74 8.54 1.09 -4.95
CA ALA A 74 7.38 0.66 -4.19
C ALA A 74 7.49 1.06 -2.71
N VAL A 75 8.66 0.80 -2.09
CA VAL A 75 8.96 1.22 -0.71
C VAL A 75 8.91 2.74 -0.57
N ALA A 76 9.47 3.49 -1.53
CA ALA A 76 9.42 4.94 -1.49
C ALA A 76 7.97 5.46 -1.54
N LEU A 77 7.08 4.86 -2.33
CA LEU A 77 5.65 5.20 -2.32
C LEU A 77 4.99 4.86 -0.99
N ALA A 78 5.28 3.69 -0.41
CA ALA A 78 4.68 3.25 0.85
C ALA A 78 5.19 4.02 2.09
N ASP A 79 6.46 4.41 2.11
CA ASP A 79 7.02 5.23 3.20
C ASP A 79 6.44 6.64 3.22
N VAL A 80 6.12 7.20 2.04
CA VAL A 80 5.54 8.53 2.00
C VAL A 80 4.12 8.53 2.59
N ASP A 81 3.34 7.46 2.39
CA ASP A 81 2.09 7.24 3.13
C ASP A 81 2.33 7.20 4.65
N ALA A 82 3.30 6.40 5.12
CA ALA A 82 3.62 6.28 6.54
C ALA A 82 4.02 7.63 7.19
N ARG A 83 4.73 8.50 6.45
CA ARG A 83 5.10 9.86 6.89
C ARG A 83 3.93 10.83 6.89
N HIS A 84 2.98 10.65 5.98
CA HIS A 84 1.75 11.44 5.92
C HIS A 84 0.60 10.86 6.75
N ARG A 85 0.83 9.82 7.55
CA ARG A 85 -0.15 9.18 8.47
C ARG A 85 -0.74 10.12 9.55
N SER A 86 -0.37 11.40 9.56
CA SER A 86 -1.11 12.48 10.23
C SER A 86 -2.43 12.84 9.51
N LEU A 87 -2.57 12.42 8.26
CA LEU A 87 -3.82 12.50 7.51
C LEU A 87 -4.70 11.34 7.97
N SER A 88 -5.82 11.70 8.59
CA SER A 88 -6.85 10.79 9.05
C SER A 88 -7.11 9.66 8.05
N ARG A 89 -7.27 8.42 8.55
CA ARG A 89 -7.58 7.17 7.80
C ARG A 89 -8.75 7.25 6.80
N HIS A 90 -9.43 8.40 6.71
CA HIS A 90 -10.66 8.63 5.97
C HIS A 90 -10.52 9.62 4.81
N ASP A 91 -9.41 10.37 4.70
CA ASP A 91 -9.32 11.48 3.74
C ASP A 91 -8.54 11.16 2.44
N GLY A 92 -7.97 9.95 2.35
CA GLY A 92 -7.20 9.52 1.18
C GLY A 92 -5.91 10.35 0.96
N PHE A 93 -5.30 10.19 -0.21
CA PHE A 93 -4.07 10.90 -0.57
C PHE A 93 -4.37 12.35 -0.99
N PRO A 94 -3.79 13.37 -0.35
CA PRO A 94 -4.01 14.75 -0.73
C PRO A 94 -3.45 15.05 -2.12
N LEU A 95 -4.11 15.97 -2.84
CA LEU A 95 -3.67 16.38 -4.17
C LEU A 95 -2.25 16.97 -4.17
N HIS A 96 -1.88 17.71 -3.13
CA HIS A 96 -0.53 18.29 -3.03
C HIS A 96 0.55 17.20 -2.93
N PHE A 97 0.28 16.11 -2.23
CA PHE A 97 1.18 14.96 -2.14
C PHE A 97 1.30 14.30 -3.53
N LEU A 98 0.18 14.02 -4.19
CA LEU A 98 0.17 13.42 -5.53
C LEU A 98 0.93 14.28 -6.54
N HIS A 99 0.76 15.60 -6.48
CA HIS A 99 1.45 16.56 -7.34
C HIS A 99 2.96 16.62 -7.04
N HIS A 100 3.35 16.68 -5.77
CA HIS A 100 4.75 16.69 -5.37
C HIS A 100 5.48 15.40 -5.80
N THR A 101 4.85 14.24 -5.59
CA THR A 101 5.40 12.94 -6.03
C THR A 101 5.48 12.85 -7.55
N ALA A 102 4.50 13.39 -8.28
CA ALA A 102 4.54 13.45 -9.74
C ALA A 102 5.73 14.26 -10.25
N LEU A 103 5.98 15.44 -9.66
CA LEU A 103 7.13 16.29 -10.02
C LEU A 103 8.47 15.62 -9.68
N LEU A 104 8.62 15.04 -8.49
CA LEU A 104 9.86 14.37 -8.07
C LEU A 104 10.23 13.17 -8.96
N ARG A 105 9.23 12.52 -9.55
CA ARG A 105 9.41 11.32 -10.37
C ARG A 105 9.27 11.56 -11.87
N ASP A 106 9.22 12.82 -12.28
CA ASP A 106 9.00 13.23 -13.68
C ASP A 106 7.85 12.46 -14.35
N THR A 107 6.70 12.43 -13.66
CA THR A 107 5.54 11.67 -14.10
C THR A 107 4.24 12.46 -13.89
N THR A 108 3.10 11.83 -14.16
CA THR A 108 1.77 12.46 -14.01
C THR A 108 1.10 12.03 -12.72
N ILE A 109 0.26 12.90 -12.14
CA ILE A 109 -0.61 12.55 -11.00
C ILE A 109 -1.41 11.28 -11.29
N ARG A 110 -1.96 11.15 -12.50
CA ARG A 110 -2.70 9.95 -12.93
C ARG A 110 -1.85 8.69 -12.83
N ARG A 111 -0.58 8.76 -13.22
CA ARG A 111 0.35 7.62 -13.12
C ARG A 111 0.67 7.27 -11.67
N VAL A 112 0.90 8.27 -10.81
CA VAL A 112 1.10 8.07 -9.37
C VAL A 112 -0.11 7.40 -8.73
N VAL A 113 -1.33 7.87 -9.05
CA VAL A 113 -2.57 7.27 -8.53
C VAL A 113 -2.73 5.84 -9.00
N ALA A 114 -2.48 5.55 -10.28
CA ALA A 114 -2.52 4.18 -10.79
C ALA A 114 -1.53 3.29 -10.03
N GLN A 115 -0.28 3.75 -9.84
CA GLN A 115 0.75 3.02 -9.10
C GLN A 115 0.37 2.77 -7.63
N LEU A 116 -0.22 3.76 -6.96
CA LEU A 116 -0.70 3.59 -5.58
C LEU A 116 -1.84 2.56 -5.52
N ARG A 117 -2.79 2.62 -6.45
CA ARG A 117 -3.88 1.63 -6.56
C ARG A 117 -3.35 0.23 -6.85
N ASP A 118 -2.35 0.10 -7.72
CA ASP A 118 -1.70 -1.18 -8.03
C ASP A 118 -1.00 -1.78 -6.79
N LEU A 119 -0.55 -0.95 -5.84
CA LEU A 119 -0.01 -1.37 -4.54
C LEU A 119 -1.11 -1.65 -3.50
N GLY A 120 -2.39 -1.53 -3.87
CA GLY A 120 -3.53 -1.77 -2.98
C GLY A 120 -3.90 -0.58 -2.09
N PHE A 121 -3.41 0.63 -2.38
CA PHE A 121 -3.90 1.83 -1.69
C PHE A 121 -5.29 2.23 -2.19
N THR A 122 -6.17 2.62 -1.26
CA THR A 122 -7.44 3.25 -1.60
C THR A 122 -7.18 4.72 -1.95
N VAL A 123 -7.11 5.02 -3.25
CA VAL A 123 -6.91 6.39 -3.73
C VAL A 123 -8.17 6.87 -4.46
N PRO A 124 -8.84 7.95 -4.00
CA PRO A 124 -9.94 8.58 -4.72
C PRO A 124 -9.51 9.03 -6.12
N ASP A 125 -10.42 9.07 -7.09
CA ASP A 125 -10.09 9.64 -8.40
C ASP A 125 -9.76 11.14 -8.23
N PRO A 126 -8.59 11.62 -8.70
CA PRO A 126 -8.25 13.04 -8.63
C PRO A 126 -9.30 13.95 -9.25
N ALA A 127 -9.98 13.49 -10.32
CA ALA A 127 -11.05 14.24 -10.95
C ALA A 127 -12.28 14.34 -10.03
N ASP A 128 -12.59 13.29 -9.27
CA ASP A 128 -13.66 13.30 -8.27
C ASP A 128 -13.30 14.21 -7.11
N THR A 129 -12.06 14.14 -6.61
CA THR A 129 -11.56 15.04 -5.56
C THR A 129 -11.63 16.51 -6.01
N LEU A 130 -11.23 16.79 -7.26
CA LEU A 130 -11.29 18.14 -7.82
C LEU A 130 -12.73 18.61 -8.01
N ARG A 131 -13.63 17.77 -8.56
CA ARG A 131 -15.06 18.11 -8.70
C ARG A 131 -15.73 18.35 -7.34
N ALA A 132 -15.44 17.52 -6.34
CA ALA A 132 -15.96 17.69 -4.99
C ALA A 132 -15.43 18.97 -4.32
N ALA A 133 -14.15 19.30 -4.53
CA ALA A 133 -13.56 20.54 -4.03
C ALA A 133 -14.16 21.77 -4.72
N LEU A 134 -14.28 21.75 -6.06
CA LEU A 134 -14.86 22.84 -6.84
C LEU A 134 -16.35 23.06 -6.51
N ALA A 135 -17.12 22.00 -6.30
CA ALA A 135 -18.53 22.10 -5.90
C ALA A 135 -18.72 22.73 -4.52
N ARG A 136 -17.67 22.77 -3.68
CA ARG A 136 -17.67 23.42 -2.36
C ARG A 136 -17.22 24.88 -2.41
N VAL A 137 -16.72 25.37 -3.54
CA VAL A 137 -16.38 26.78 -3.72
C VAL A 137 -17.64 27.51 -4.21
N PRO A 138 -18.19 28.48 -3.46
CA PRO A 138 -19.27 29.30 -3.97
C PRO A 138 -18.77 30.06 -5.18
N SER A 139 -19.42 29.91 -6.33
CA SER A 139 -19.24 30.83 -7.45
C SER A 139 -19.73 32.21 -7.01
N ALA A 140 -18.78 33.14 -6.84
CA ALA A 140 -19.04 34.56 -6.61
C ALA A 140 -19.51 35.25 -7.89
#